data_AF-Q3M9D1-F1
#
_entry.id   AF-Q3M9D1-F1
#
_cell.length_a   1.000
_cell.length_b   1.000
_cell.length_c   1.000
_cell.angle_alpha   90.00
_cell.angle_beta   90.00
_cell.angle_gamma   90.00
#
_symmetry.space_group_name_H-M   'P 1'
#
loop_
_entity.id
_entity.type
_entity.pdbx_description
1 polymer ?
#
loop_
_entity_poly.entity_id
_entity_poly.type
_entity_poly.pdbx_seq_one_letter_code
_entity_poly.pdbx_strand_id
1 'polypeptide(L)' 'MAFYVLILKEQEDERGVTYLFGPHEDDLGALWLDKSNGEVKELQETSTQNSQALFQRAAVKVRQYWKKGAFPEKTCWAS' A
#
# COMPACT_ATOMS: atom_id res chain seq x y z
N MET A 1 3.59 17.46 11.47
CA MET A 1 3.39 16.15 12.12
C MET A 1 3.92 15.11 11.17
N ALA A 2 4.87 14.28 11.60
CA ALA A 2 5.43 13.25 10.73
C ALA A 2 4.39 12.15 10.51
N PHE A 3 4.16 11.75 9.26
CA PHE A 3 3.24 10.66 8.92
C PHE A 3 4.03 9.52 8.28
N TYR A 4 4.05 8.38 8.94
CA TYR A 4 4.76 7.18 8.48
C TYR A 4 3.77 6.09 8.10
N VAL A 5 3.98 5.48 6.94
CA VAL A 5 3.23 4.30 6.50
C VAL A 5 4.21 3.28 5.95
N LEU A 6 4.34 2.15 6.63
CA LEU A 6 5.05 0.98 6.14
C LEU A 6 4.21 0.31 5.04
N ILE A 7 4.85 -0.12 3.96
CA ILE A 7 4.20 -0.82 2.85
C ILE A 7 5.09 -2.01 2.46
N LEU A 8 4.56 -3.21 2.58
CA LEU A 8 5.26 -4.46 2.30
C LEU A 8 4.51 -5.22 1.22
N LYS A 9 5.21 -5.75 0.22
CA LYS A 9 4.61 -6.64 -0.75
C LYS A 9 4.34 -7.99 -0.08
N GLU A 10 3.14 -8.49 -0.26
CA GLU A 10 2.75 -9.81 0.24
C GLU A 10 2.77 -10.84 -0.89
N GLN A 11 2.12 -10.51 -2.00
CA GLN A 11 2.07 -11.36 -3.18
C GLN A 11 2.02 -10.53 -4.45
N GLU A 12 2.57 -11.09 -5.53
CA GLU A 12 2.54 -10.51 -6.86
C GLU A 12 2.11 -11.58 -7.87
N ASP A 13 1.03 -11.28 -8.58
CA ASP A 13 0.45 -12.13 -9.63
C ASP A 13 0.53 -11.43 -10.99
N GLU A 14 0.13 -12.11 -12.06
CA GLU A 14 0.05 -11.53 -13.40
C GLU A 14 -0.96 -10.35 -13.47
N ARG A 15 -2.03 -10.42 -12.67
CA ARG A 15 -3.12 -9.42 -12.68
C ARG A 15 -2.81 -8.19 -11.81
N GLY A 16 -2.10 -8.38 -10.71
CA GLY A 16 -2.00 -7.36 -9.67
C GLY A 16 -0.95 -7.66 -8.62
N VAL A 17 -0.80 -6.75 -7.67
CA VAL A 17 0.10 -6.88 -6.52
C VAL A 17 -0.66 -6.56 -5.25
N THR A 18 -0.57 -7.44 -4.26
CA THR A 18 -1.11 -7.19 -2.92
C THR A 18 0.00 -6.65 -2.03
N TYR A 19 -0.31 -5.56 -1.34
CA TYR A 19 0.57 -4.93 -0.37
C TYR A 19 -0.11 -4.87 1.00
N LEU A 20 0.65 -5.20 2.03
CA LEU A 20 0.31 -4.88 3.41
C LEU A 20 0.72 -3.44 3.71
N PHE A 21 -0.10 -2.71 4.45
CA PHE A 21 0.19 -1.32 4.82
C PHE A 21 -0.23 -1.00 6.24
N GLY A 22 0.51 -0.13 6.93
CA GLY A 22 0.15 0.28 8.29
C GLY A 22 1.19 1.19 8.94
N PRO A 23 0.95 1.65 10.17
CA PRO A 23 1.92 2.46 10.91
C PRO A 23 3.15 1.66 11.36
N HIS A 24 3.01 0.34 11.57
CA HIS A 24 4.05 -0.59 12.02
C HIS A 24 3.68 -2.04 11.64
N GLU A 25 4.61 -2.99 11.83
CA GLU A 25 4.46 -4.39 11.41
C GLU A 25 3.33 -5.14 12.16
N ASP A 26 2.96 -4.71 13.36
CA ASP A 26 1.91 -5.36 14.17
C ASP A 26 0.46 -4.97 13.81
N ASP A 27 0.24 -3.89 13.05
CA ASP A 27 -1.10 -3.45 12.64
C ASP A 27 -1.08 -3.09 11.16
N LEU A 28 -1.32 -4.11 10.33
CA LEU A 28 -1.29 -4.01 8.88
C LEU A 28 -2.68 -4.29 8.31
N GLY A 29 -3.15 -3.36 7.48
CA GLY A 29 -4.21 -3.60 6.51
C GLY A 29 -3.62 -4.15 5.21
N ALA A 30 -4.47 -4.41 4.24
CA ALA A 30 -4.09 -4.95 2.94
C ALA A 30 -4.74 -4.14 1.81
N LEU A 31 -3.97 -3.84 0.78
CA LEU A 31 -4.44 -3.23 -0.45
C LEU A 31 -4.00 -4.04 -1.66
N TRP A 32 -4.79 -3.99 -2.71
CA TRP A 32 -4.50 -4.62 -3.99
C TRP A 32 -4.37 -3.56 -5.07
N LEU A 33 -3.32 -3.68 -5.88
CA LEU A 33 -3.03 -2.82 -7.03
C LEU A 33 -3.19 -3.64 -8.31
N ASP A 34 -4.04 -3.16 -9.22
CA ASP A 34 -4.19 -3.72 -10.56
C ASP A 34 -3.05 -3.22 -11.47
N LYS A 35 -2.32 -4.16 -12.09
CA LYS A 35 -1.18 -3.84 -12.96
C LYS A 35 -1.59 -3.23 -14.30
N SER A 36 -2.79 -3.54 -14.79
CA SER A 36 -3.28 -3.12 -16.10
C SER A 36 -3.71 -1.66 -16.12
N ASN A 37 -4.36 -1.18 -15.05
CA ASN A 37 -4.98 0.16 -15.01
C ASN A 37 -4.52 1.02 -13.82
N GLY A 38 -3.76 0.47 -12.87
CA GLY A 38 -3.30 1.18 -11.68
C GLY A 38 -4.39 1.44 -10.64
N GLU A 39 -5.55 0.78 -10.77
CA GLU A 39 -6.61 0.79 -9.77
C GLU A 39 -6.07 0.22 -8.46
N VAL A 40 -6.47 0.84 -7.35
CA VAL A 40 -6.08 0.37 -6.02
C VAL A 40 -7.36 0.14 -5.23
N LYS A 41 -7.46 -1.03 -4.62
CA LYS A 41 -8.59 -1.46 -3.79
C LYS A 41 -8.09 -1.80 -2.40
N GLU A 42 -8.84 -1.37 -1.39
CA GLU A 42 -8.60 -1.80 -0.02
C GLU A 42 -9.21 -3.19 0.15
N LEU A 43 -8.39 -4.16 0.59
CA LEU A 43 -8.84 -5.51 0.92
C LEU A 43 -9.15 -5.65 2.41
N GLN A 44 -8.33 -4.99 3.25
CA GLN A 44 -8.46 -5.01 4.71
C GLN A 44 -8.03 -3.67 5.28
N GLU A 45 -8.85 -3.09 6.13
CA GLU A 45 -8.53 -1.87 6.88
C GLU A 45 -7.59 -2.18 8.05
N THR A 46 -6.73 -1.23 8.41
CA THR A 46 -5.96 -1.30 9.67
C THR A 46 -6.88 -1.07 10.87
N SER A 47 -6.48 -1.57 12.04
CA SER A 47 -7.24 -1.41 13.29
C SER A 47 -7.16 0.02 13.87
N THR A 48 -6.29 0.86 13.31
CA THR A 48 -6.11 2.25 13.77
C THR A 48 -7.30 3.17 13.44
N GLN A 49 -7.50 4.19 14.28
CA GLN A 49 -8.48 5.27 14.02
C GLN A 49 -8.20 6.07 12.74
N ASN A 50 -7.02 5.94 12.12
CA ASN A 50 -6.60 6.66 10.92
C ASN A 50 -6.47 5.74 9.70
N SER A 51 -7.19 4.62 9.66
CA SER A 51 -7.11 3.60 8.59
C SER A 51 -7.22 4.20 7.20
N GLN A 52 -8.23 5.04 6.96
CA GLN A 52 -8.45 5.66 5.65
C GLN A 52 -7.30 6.58 5.23
N ALA A 53 -6.69 7.29 6.18
CA ALA A 53 -5.55 8.18 5.94
C ALA A 53 -4.27 7.40 5.62
N LEU A 54 -4.09 6.22 6.22
CA LEU A 54 -3.02 5.27 5.90
C LEU A 54 -3.22 4.68 4.51
N PHE A 55 -4.43 4.18 4.22
CA PHE A 55 -4.78 3.61 2.92
C PHE A 55 -4.54 4.59 1.78
N GLN A 56 -5.03 5.84 1.89
CA GLN A 56 -4.84 6.84 0.84
C GLN A 56 -3.36 7.10 0.53
N ARG A 57 -2.51 7.19 1.55
CA ARG A 57 -1.07 7.40 1.37
C ARG A 57 -0.39 6.18 0.78
N ALA A 58 -0.76 4.98 1.24
CA ALA A 58 -0.25 3.73 0.69
C ALA A 58 -0.64 3.59 -0.79
N ALA A 59 -1.90 3.85 -1.13
CA ALA A 59 -2.44 3.85 -2.49
C ALA A 59 -1.69 4.83 -3.41
N VAL A 60 -1.42 6.05 -2.97
CA VAL A 60 -0.63 7.02 -3.74
C VAL A 60 0.79 6.48 -3.96
N LYS A 61 1.44 5.94 -2.93
CA LYS A 61 2.81 5.43 -3.04
C LYS A 61 2.91 4.26 -4.02
N VAL A 62 2.04 3.26 -3.92
CA VAL A 62 2.07 2.10 -4.83
C VAL A 62 1.73 2.52 -6.27
N ARG A 63 0.81 3.47 -6.47
CA ARG A 63 0.54 4.05 -7.79
C ARG A 63 1.74 4.79 -8.39
N GLN A 64 2.53 5.47 -7.57
CA GLN A 64 3.76 6.12 -8.05
C GLN A 64 4.78 5.10 -8.56
N TYR A 65 4.89 3.95 -7.91
CA TYR A 65 5.75 2.85 -8.38
C TYR A 65 5.17 2.17 -9.63
N TRP A 66 3.87 1.93 -9.67
CA TRP A 66 3.17 1.41 -10.85
C TRP A 66 3.43 2.26 -12.09
N LYS A 67 3.32 3.60 -11.98
CA LYS A 67 3.62 4.52 -13.09
C LYS A 67 5.06 4.42 -13.59
N LYS A 68 5.98 3.90 -12.79
CA LYS A 68 7.38 3.64 -13.14
C LYS A 68 7.61 2.21 -13.64
N GLY A 69 6.57 1.37 -13.72
CA GLY A 69 6.69 -0.04 -14.03
C GLY A 69 7.40 -0.86 -12.95
N ALA A 70 7.44 -0.36 -11.71
CA ALA A 70 8.14 -0.99 -10.60
C ALA A 70 7.16 -1.47 -9.53
N PHE A 71 7.49 -2.58 -8.89
CA PHE A 71 6.73 -3.15 -7.78
C PHE A 71 7.73 -3.54 -6.69
N PRO A 72 8.09 -2.63 -5.77
CA PRO A 72 9.13 -2.91 -4.77
C PRO A 72 8.63 -3.89 -3.70
N GLU A 73 9.51 -4.74 -3.18
CA GLU A 73 9.20 -5.65 -2.05
C GLU A 73 8.87 -4.88 -0.76
N LYS A 74 9.57 -3.77 -0.51
CA LYS A 74 9.38 -2.93 0.66
C LYS A 74 9.47 -1.46 0.27
N THR A 75 8.53 -0.67 0.73
CA THR A 75 8.54 0.79 0.61
C THR A 75 7.88 1.44 1.84
N CYS A 76 8.05 2.74 1.98
CA CYS A 76 7.30 3.50 2.97
C CYS A 76 6.88 4.87 2.44
N TRP A 77 5.85 5.42 3.08
CA TRP A 77 5.55 6.84 3.04
C TRP A 77 6.16 7.49 4.27
N ALA A 78 6.88 8.60 4.08
CA ALA A 78 7.35 9.46 5.14
C ALA A 78 7.18 10.91 4.66
N SER A 79 6.47 11.72 5.44
CA SER A 79 6.24 13.16 5.22
C SER A 79 6.21 13.90 6.54
#